data_AF-A0A8C7HU46-F1
#
_entry.id   AF-A0A8C7HU46-F1
#
_cell.length_a   1.000
_cell.length_b   1.000
_cell.length_c   1.000
_cell.angle_alpha   90.00
_cell.angle_beta   90.00
_cell.angle_gamma   90.00
#
_symmetry.space_group_name_H-M   'P 1'
#
loop_
_entity.id
_entity.type
_entity.pdbx_description
1 polymer ?
#
loop_
_entity_poly.entity_id
_entity_poly.type
_entity_poly.pdbx_seq_one_letter_code
_entity_poly.pdbx_strand_id
1 'polypeptide(L)'
;MSLDGRKKSQKTKRKAANGSGPVEVFGRRVMTVGLVLDPNLKTAVFPVLHKATRSLSPWTYSDTYDETRVPQHISQAQCQRSGCLTPDGEEDMGLESKPILHQTLVLRRVQGEKGSSGGRKRRKGKKKGYFYKLDSESVNVGCTCVRPSIFPQKQ
;
A
#
# COMPACT_ATOMS: atom_id res chain seq x y z
N MET A 1 26.40 51.19 29.80
CA MET A 1 26.57 49.88 29.13
C MET A 1 25.21 49.19 29.13
N SER A 2 24.46 49.28 28.03
CA SER A 2 23.11 48.71 27.91
C SER A 2 23.14 47.63 26.84
N LEU A 3 22.84 46.38 27.22
CA LEU A 3 22.76 45.23 26.32
C LEU A 3 21.36 44.63 26.41
N ASP A 4 20.42 45.19 25.65
CA ASP A 4 19.12 44.56 25.40
C ASP A 4 18.97 44.27 23.90
N GLY A 5 19.56 43.14 23.49
CA GLY A 5 19.42 42.59 22.14
C GLY A 5 18.27 41.58 22.07
N ARG A 6 17.02 42.05 21.95
CA ARG A 6 15.86 41.20 21.65
C ARG A 6 15.98 40.61 20.23
N LYS A 7 16.48 39.38 20.13
CA LYS A 7 16.53 38.61 18.88
C LYS A 7 15.11 38.14 18.51
N LYS A 8 14.45 38.83 17.56
CA LYS A 8 13.16 38.41 17.01
C LYS A 8 13.31 37.07 16.29
N SER A 9 12.66 36.04 16.81
CA SER A 9 12.55 34.74 16.14
C SER A 9 11.77 34.89 14.83
N GLN A 10 12.46 34.76 13.70
CA GLN A 10 11.83 34.68 12.39
C GLN A 10 11.08 33.36 12.28
N LYS A 11 9.76 33.42 12.44
CA LYS A 11 8.86 32.29 12.22
C LYS A 11 8.82 32.00 10.71
N THR A 12 9.64 31.07 10.24
CA THR A 12 9.60 30.56 8.86
C THR A 12 8.25 29.90 8.63
N LYS A 13 7.31 30.64 8.01
CA LYS A 13 6.04 30.08 7.53
C LYS A 13 6.36 29.05 6.46
N ARG A 14 6.31 27.77 6.82
CA ARG A 14 6.37 26.66 5.85
C ARG A 14 5.20 26.82 4.89
N LYS A 15 5.49 27.06 3.61
CA LYS A 15 4.48 27.13 2.55
C LYS A 15 3.89 25.73 2.37
N ALA A 16 2.56 25.62 2.44
CA ALA A 16 1.89 24.34 2.20
C ALA A 16 2.19 23.82 0.79
N ALA A 17 2.38 22.51 0.66
CA ALA A 17 2.61 21.89 -0.65
C ALA A 17 1.42 22.12 -1.58
N ASN A 18 1.68 22.32 -2.87
CA ASN A 18 0.62 22.51 -3.88
C ASN A 18 -0.37 21.34 -3.83
N GLY A 19 -1.67 21.65 -3.74
CA GLY A 19 -2.74 20.65 -3.60
C GLY A 19 -3.11 20.29 -2.15
N SER A 20 -2.46 20.89 -1.15
CA SER A 20 -2.82 20.74 0.27
C SER A 20 -3.89 21.75 0.67
N GLY A 21 -4.97 21.29 1.29
CA GLY A 21 -6.05 22.16 1.78
C GLY A 21 -7.38 21.42 1.94
N PRO A 22 -8.40 22.09 2.49
CA PRO A 22 -9.75 21.55 2.54
C PRO A 22 -10.35 21.47 1.12
N VAL A 23 -10.86 20.29 0.75
CA VAL A 23 -11.57 20.02 -0.50
C VAL A 23 -12.92 19.39 -0.17
N GLU A 24 -13.97 19.77 -0.89
CA GLU A 24 -15.28 19.12 -0.84
C GLU A 24 -15.24 17.84 -1.68
N VAL A 25 -15.43 16.69 -1.04
CA VAL A 25 -15.52 15.37 -1.70
C VAL A 25 -16.79 14.68 -1.19
N PHE A 26 -17.73 14.34 -2.07
CA PHE A 26 -19.05 13.78 -1.73
C PHE A 26 -19.81 14.63 -0.69
N GLY A 27 -19.79 15.97 -0.86
CA GLY A 27 -20.44 16.91 0.06
C GLY A 27 -19.84 16.97 1.47
N ARG A 28 -18.65 16.38 1.68
CA ARG A 28 -17.91 16.45 2.94
C ARG A 28 -16.62 17.24 2.73
N ARG A 29 -16.33 18.15 3.66
CA ARG A 29 -15.05 18.85 3.72
C ARG A 29 -13.96 17.90 4.24
N VAL A 30 -13.00 17.55 3.38
CA VAL A 30 -11.87 16.65 3.67
C VAL A 30 -10.57 17.42 3.51
N MET A 31 -9.58 17.16 4.36
CA MET A 31 -8.23 17.71 4.15
C MET A 31 -7.46 16.85 3.16
N THR A 32 -6.93 17.48 2.11
CA THR A 32 -6.00 16.86 1.17
C THR A 32 -4.57 17.30 1.48
N VAL A 33 -3.61 16.46 1.07
CA VAL A 33 -2.19 16.77 1.09
C VAL A 33 -1.64 16.71 -0.33
N GLY A 34 -0.68 17.58 -0.64
CA GLY A 34 0.04 17.52 -1.90
C GLY A 34 0.85 16.22 -1.98
N LEU A 35 0.51 15.36 -2.93
CA LEU A 35 1.19 14.09 -3.17
C LEU A 35 2.08 14.22 -4.40
N VAL A 36 3.35 13.86 -4.26
CA VAL A 36 4.28 13.71 -5.39
C VAL A 36 4.55 12.22 -5.55
N LEU A 37 4.11 11.66 -6.67
CA LEU A 37 4.45 10.29 -7.05
C LEU A 37 5.73 10.35 -7.89
N ASP A 38 6.79 9.71 -7.42
CA ASP A 38 7.99 9.53 -8.23
C ASP A 38 7.69 8.47 -9.30
N PRO A 39 7.70 8.81 -10.60
CA PRO A 39 7.43 7.85 -11.67
C PRO A 39 8.52 6.78 -11.78
N ASN A 40 9.68 6.96 -11.13
CA ASN A 40 10.76 6.00 -11.08
C ASN A 40 10.66 5.04 -9.90
N LEU A 41 9.60 5.11 -9.09
CA LEU A 41 9.26 4.06 -8.13
C LEU A 41 8.92 2.78 -8.88
N LYS A 42 9.96 2.06 -9.28
CA LYS A 42 9.85 0.67 -9.74
C LYS A 42 9.41 -0.12 -8.52
N THR A 43 8.17 -0.63 -8.53
CA THR A 43 7.79 -1.70 -7.61
C THR A 43 8.83 -2.79 -7.77
N ALA A 44 9.67 -2.98 -6.76
CA ALA A 44 10.75 -3.94 -6.87
C ALA A 44 10.13 -5.34 -6.90
N VAL A 45 9.92 -5.86 -8.11
CA VAL A 45 9.59 -7.27 -8.35
C VAL A 45 10.90 -8.03 -8.16
N PHE A 46 11.28 -8.25 -6.90
CA PHE A 46 12.40 -9.14 -6.63
C PHE A 46 11.98 -10.55 -7.06
N PRO A 47 12.86 -11.33 -7.72
CA PRO A 47 12.60 -12.74 -7.91
C PRO A 47 12.75 -13.45 -6.55
N VAL A 48 11.69 -13.43 -5.76
CA VAL A 48 11.55 -14.23 -4.51
C VAL A 48 11.45 -15.74 -4.83
N LEU A 49 11.50 -16.10 -6.13
CA LEU A 49 11.24 -17.43 -6.68
C LEU A 49 12.06 -18.54 -5.99
N HIS A 50 13.34 -18.29 -5.69
CA HIS A 50 14.20 -19.32 -5.09
C HIS A 50 13.80 -19.69 -3.66
N LYS A 51 13.24 -18.74 -2.88
CA LYS A 51 12.74 -19.04 -1.53
C LYS A 51 11.38 -19.75 -1.60
N ALA A 52 10.55 -19.39 -2.58
CA ALA A 52 9.20 -19.91 -2.73
C ALA A 52 9.18 -21.42 -3.04
N THR A 53 10.13 -21.92 -3.83
CA THR A 53 10.21 -23.34 -4.20
C THR A 53 10.96 -24.21 -3.19
N ARG A 54 11.78 -23.61 -2.31
CA ARG A 54 12.59 -24.33 -1.31
C ARG A 54 11.97 -24.35 0.10
N SER A 55 10.81 -23.74 0.27
CA SER A 55 10.06 -23.79 1.51
C SER A 55 9.44 -25.17 1.72
N LEU A 56 9.28 -25.59 2.98
CA LEU A 56 8.46 -26.77 3.32
C LEU A 56 6.99 -26.55 2.94
N SER A 57 6.54 -25.30 2.93
CA SER A 57 5.22 -24.90 2.44
C SER A 57 5.40 -24.07 1.17
N PRO A 58 5.63 -24.69 0.00
CA PRO A 58 5.99 -23.96 -1.21
C PRO A 58 4.81 -23.15 -1.77
N TRP A 59 5.12 -22.07 -2.49
CA TRP A 59 4.10 -21.18 -3.07
C TRP A 59 4.48 -20.70 -4.47
N THR A 60 3.46 -20.32 -5.24
CA THR A 60 3.60 -19.53 -6.47
C THR A 60 3.08 -18.12 -6.25
N TYR A 61 3.38 -17.21 -7.17
CA TYR A 61 2.79 -15.88 -7.17
C TYR A 61 1.74 -15.76 -8.28
N SER A 62 0.63 -15.11 -7.95
CA SER A 62 -0.36 -14.63 -8.91
C SER A 62 -0.35 -13.11 -8.90
N ASP A 63 -0.07 -12.49 -10.03
CA ASP A 63 -0.03 -11.04 -10.16
C ASP A 63 -1.43 -10.46 -10.40
N THR A 64 -1.81 -9.50 -9.57
CA THR A 64 -3.04 -8.72 -9.72
C THR A 64 -2.70 -7.35 -10.31
N TYR A 65 -3.50 -6.87 -11.26
CA TYR A 65 -3.35 -5.57 -11.91
C TYR A 65 -4.60 -4.70 -11.70
N ASP A 66 -4.41 -3.49 -11.21
CA ASP A 66 -5.46 -2.48 -11.05
C ASP A 66 -4.94 -1.11 -11.53
N GLU A 67 -5.48 -0.63 -12.66
CA GLU A 67 -5.10 0.65 -13.27
C GLU A 67 -5.38 1.86 -12.38
N THR A 68 -6.29 1.70 -11.43
CA THR A 68 -6.73 2.76 -10.52
C THR A 68 -5.90 2.77 -9.24
N ARG A 69 -4.98 1.82 -9.04
CA ARG A 69 -4.19 1.66 -7.82
C ARG A 69 -2.71 1.99 -8.05
N VAL A 70 -2.03 2.46 -7.02
CA VAL A 70 -0.58 2.51 -6.95
C VAL A 70 -0.12 1.73 -5.70
N PRO A 71 0.77 0.72 -5.84
CA PRO A 71 1.27 0.17 -7.11
C PRO A 71 0.16 -0.55 -7.90
N GLN A 72 0.26 -0.51 -9.23
CA GLN A 72 -0.73 -1.13 -10.11
C GLN A 72 -0.67 -2.65 -10.02
N HIS A 73 0.54 -3.20 -10.04
CA HIS A 73 0.80 -4.62 -9.86
C HIS A 73 1.03 -4.97 -8.39
N ILE A 74 0.34 -5.99 -7.89
CA ILE A 74 0.60 -6.62 -6.59
C ILE A 74 0.58 -8.13 -6.77
N SER A 75 1.68 -8.79 -6.40
CA SER A 75 1.82 -10.25 -6.41
C SER A 75 1.24 -10.85 -5.13
N GLN A 76 0.41 -11.88 -5.27
CA GLN A 76 -0.22 -12.62 -4.18
C GLN A 76 0.35 -14.04 -4.14
N ALA A 77 0.95 -14.43 -3.02
CA ALA A 77 1.40 -15.79 -2.80
C ALA A 77 0.22 -16.78 -2.69
N GLN A 78 0.33 -17.89 -3.41
CA GLN A 78 -0.62 -19.01 -3.42
C GLN A 78 0.10 -20.28 -2.98
N CYS A 79 -0.30 -20.87 -1.86
CA CYS A 79 0.30 -22.09 -1.37
C CYS A 79 0.00 -23.23 -2.34
N GLN A 80 1.03 -24.00 -2.73
CA GLN A 80 0.88 -25.07 -3.72
C GLN A 80 0.32 -26.38 -3.14
N ARG A 81 0.29 -26.49 -1.81
CA ARG A 81 -0.02 -27.70 -1.04
C ARG A 81 -0.90 -27.32 0.15
N SER A 82 -1.68 -28.28 0.65
CA SER A 82 -2.47 -28.08 1.89
C SER A 82 -1.66 -28.47 3.12
N GLY A 83 -0.87 -29.54 3.02
CA GLY A 83 0.13 -29.95 4.01
C GLY A 83 1.49 -29.31 3.78
N CYS A 84 2.52 -29.81 4.46
CA CYS A 84 3.90 -29.36 4.30
C CYS A 84 4.79 -30.49 3.77
N LEU A 85 5.85 -30.15 3.05
CA LEU A 85 6.82 -31.10 2.56
C LEU A 85 7.74 -31.59 3.68
N THR A 86 8.03 -32.88 3.68
CA THR A 86 9.09 -33.51 4.46
C THR A 86 10.44 -33.37 3.75
N PRO A 87 11.57 -33.70 4.40
CA PRO A 87 12.89 -33.70 3.75
C PRO A 87 12.98 -34.60 2.51
N ASP A 88 12.16 -35.66 2.46
CA ASP A 88 12.09 -36.59 1.33
C ASP A 88 11.20 -36.07 0.18
N GLY A 89 10.52 -34.95 0.38
CA GLY A 89 9.64 -34.31 -0.62
C GLY A 89 8.18 -34.78 -0.58
N GLU A 90 7.82 -35.65 0.37
CA GLU A 90 6.45 -36.12 0.59
C GLU A 90 5.61 -35.10 1.36
N GLU A 91 4.30 -35.08 1.16
CA GLU A 91 3.39 -34.16 1.85
C GLU A 91 2.91 -34.74 3.19
N ASP A 92 3.27 -34.08 4.29
CA ASP A 92 2.78 -34.36 5.64
C ASP A 92 1.46 -33.59 5.89
N MET A 93 0.37 -34.36 5.96
CA MET A 93 -0.98 -33.86 6.23
C MET A 93 -1.25 -33.59 7.72
N GLY A 94 -0.31 -33.93 8.61
CA GLY A 94 -0.34 -33.54 10.03
C GLY A 94 0.07 -32.08 10.26
N LEU A 95 0.56 -31.40 9.23
CA LEU A 95 0.91 -30.00 9.20
C LEU A 95 0.06 -29.25 8.18
N GLU A 96 0.02 -27.92 8.27
CA GLU A 96 -0.75 -27.10 7.34
C GLU A 96 0.12 -26.01 6.70
N SER A 97 0.04 -25.90 5.38
CA SER A 97 0.54 -24.74 4.64
C SER A 97 -0.47 -23.60 4.74
N LYS A 98 -0.07 -22.48 5.36
CA LYS A 98 -0.91 -21.28 5.50
C LYS A 98 -0.26 -20.05 4.88
N PRO A 99 -1.05 -19.17 4.24
CA PRO A 99 -0.52 -17.92 3.72
C PRO A 99 -0.10 -16.97 4.86
N ILE A 100 0.99 -16.25 4.64
CA ILE A 100 1.42 -15.15 5.51
C ILE A 100 0.80 -13.86 4.96
N LEU A 101 -0.04 -13.22 5.77
CA LEU A 101 -0.74 -11.98 5.40
C LEU A 101 0.06 -10.76 5.82
N HIS A 102 0.13 -9.76 4.94
CA HIS A 102 0.73 -8.46 5.20
C HIS A 102 -0.23 -7.34 4.77
N GLN A 103 -0.46 -6.37 5.66
CA GLN A 103 -1.23 -5.17 5.32
C GLN A 103 -0.31 -4.13 4.67
N THR A 104 -0.54 -3.85 3.39
CA THR A 104 0.22 -2.86 2.63
C THR A 104 -0.63 -1.62 2.35
N LEU A 105 0.02 -0.46 2.27
CA LEU A 105 -0.63 0.79 1.90
C LEU A 105 -0.69 0.92 0.38
N VAL A 106 -1.86 1.29 -0.13
CA VAL A 106 -2.10 1.53 -1.56
C VAL A 106 -2.79 2.87 -1.77
N LEU A 107 -2.53 3.50 -2.90
CA LEU A 107 -3.25 4.70 -3.30
C LEU A 107 -4.28 4.33 -4.36
N ARG A 108 -5.56 4.61 -4.12
CA ARG A 108 -6.65 4.40 -5.09
C ARG A 108 -7.10 5.71 -5.72
N ARG A 109 -7.21 5.72 -7.03
CA ARG A 109 -7.67 6.84 -7.83
C ARG A 109 -9.19 6.95 -7.75
N VAL A 110 -9.67 8.04 -7.19
CA VAL A 110 -11.10 8.38 -7.09
C VAL A 110 -11.39 9.53 -8.03
N GLN A 111 -12.47 9.43 -8.83
CA GLN A 111 -12.91 10.56 -9.65
C GLN A 111 -13.37 11.69 -8.73
N GLY A 112 -12.81 12.88 -8.91
CA GLY A 112 -13.39 14.06 -8.28
C GLY A 112 -14.75 14.32 -8.89
N GLU A 113 -15.80 14.45 -8.08
CA GLU A 113 -17.05 15.01 -8.58
C GLU A 113 -16.73 16.35 -9.24
N LYS A 114 -17.41 16.62 -10.35
CA LYS A 114 -17.30 17.88 -11.09
C LYS A 114 -17.35 19.01 -10.06
N GLY A 115 -16.29 19.82 -10.01
CA GLY A 115 -16.35 21.09 -9.30
C GLY A 115 -17.49 21.93 -9.89
N SER A 116 -18.68 21.79 -9.32
CA SER A 116 -19.74 22.80 -9.34
C SER A 116 -19.34 23.92 -8.38
N SER A 117 -18.11 24.43 -8.51
CA SER A 117 -17.71 25.68 -7.90
C SER A 117 -18.00 26.78 -8.93
N GLY A 118 -19.14 27.44 -8.76
CA GLY A 118 -19.47 28.78 -9.23
C GLY A 118 -18.87 29.27 -10.56
N GLY A 119 -19.71 29.31 -11.59
CA GLY A 119 -19.80 30.44 -12.52
C GLY A 119 -18.51 31.07 -13.06
N ARG A 120 -17.59 30.30 -13.66
CA ARG A 120 -16.60 30.87 -14.60
C ARG A 120 -16.48 29.97 -15.84
N LYS A 121 -16.72 30.59 -17.01
CA LYS A 121 -16.67 30.04 -18.38
C LYS A 121 -15.88 28.74 -18.51
N ARG A 122 -16.56 27.68 -18.98
CA ARG A 122 -15.96 26.39 -19.38
C ARG A 122 -14.84 26.65 -20.42
N ARG A 123 -13.57 26.62 -20.00
CA ARG A 123 -12.45 26.45 -20.93
C ARG A 123 -12.50 25.01 -21.45
N LYS A 124 -12.78 24.87 -22.75
CA LYS A 124 -12.72 23.62 -23.53
C LYS A 124 -11.34 22.99 -23.30
N GLY A 125 -11.26 21.80 -22.70
CA GLY A 125 -10.00 21.08 -22.45
C GLY A 125 -9.66 20.72 -21.00
N LYS A 126 -10.55 20.91 -20.02
CA LYS A 126 -10.27 20.52 -18.61
C LYS A 126 -10.29 18.99 -18.46
N LYS A 127 -9.12 18.34 -18.39
CA LYS A 127 -8.98 16.91 -18.02
C LYS A 127 -9.81 16.66 -16.76
N LYS A 128 -10.62 15.59 -16.74
CA LYS A 128 -11.34 15.17 -15.53
C LYS A 128 -10.30 15.00 -14.41
N GLY A 129 -10.41 15.81 -13.36
CA GLY A 129 -9.51 15.72 -12.21
C GLY A 129 -9.84 14.49 -11.38
N TYR A 130 -8.81 13.78 -10.92
CA TYR A 130 -8.94 12.70 -9.96
C TYR A 130 -8.08 13.00 -8.74
N PHE A 131 -8.42 12.39 -7.61
CA PHE A 131 -7.65 12.45 -6.38
C PHE A 131 -7.24 11.03 -5.98
N TYR A 132 -6.14 10.91 -5.25
CA TYR A 132 -5.76 9.65 -4.63
C TYR A 132 -6.29 9.58 -3.21
N LYS A 133 -6.87 8.44 -2.86
CA LYS A 133 -7.23 8.07 -1.50
C LYS A 133 -6.22 7.04 -1.00
N LEU A 134 -5.66 7.26 0.18
CA LEU A 134 -4.87 6.25 0.88
C LEU A 134 -5.79 5.15 1.40
N ASP A 135 -5.41 3.90 1.15
CA ASP A 135 -6.15 2.70 1.52
C ASP A 135 -5.18 1.60 1.99
N SER A 136 -5.71 0.55 2.62
CA SER A 136 -4.94 -0.62 3.06
C SER A 136 -5.44 -1.88 2.37
N GLU A 137 -4.51 -2.69 1.86
CA GLU A 137 -4.83 -3.94 1.18
C GLU A 137 -4.07 -5.11 1.82
N SER A 138 -4.72 -6.27 1.94
CA SER A 138 -4.10 -7.48 2.46
C SER A 138 -3.41 -8.25 1.34
N VAL A 139 -2.13 -8.56 1.52
CA VAL A 139 -1.30 -9.25 0.54
C VAL A 139 -0.71 -10.50 1.16
N ASN A 140 -0.87 -11.63 0.48
CA ASN A 140 -0.17 -12.86 0.81
C ASN A 140 1.28 -12.73 0.33
N VAL A 141 2.23 -12.65 1.26
CA VAL A 141 3.66 -12.45 0.91
C VAL A 141 4.42 -13.77 0.79
N GLY A 142 3.83 -14.87 1.24
CA GLY A 142 4.40 -16.21 1.17
C GLY A 142 3.50 -17.22 1.88
N CYS A 143 4.00 -18.44 2.05
CA CYS A 143 3.35 -19.46 2.86
C CYS A 143 4.30 -19.95 3.95
N THR A 144 3.74 -20.37 5.08
CA THR A 144 4.44 -20.98 6.20
C THR A 144 3.81 -22.31 6.57
N CYS A 145 4.62 -23.19 7.15
CA CYS A 145 4.16 -24.45 7.70
C CYS A 145 3.79 -24.26 9.18
N VAL A 146 2.59 -24.71 9.57
CA VAL A 146 2.09 -24.62 10.95
C VAL A 146 1.59 -25.96 11.45
N ARG A 147 1.55 -26.11 12.78
CA ARG A 147 0.85 -27.22 13.42
C ARG A 147 -0.62 -26.84 13.60
N PRO A 148 -1.58 -27.75 13.34
CA PRO A 148 -3.00 -27.45 13.52
C PRO A 148 -3.39 -27.25 15.00
N SER A 149 -2.60 -27.79 15.93
CA SER A 149 -2.81 -27.63 17.38
C SER A 149 -1.71 -26.79 18.03
N ILE A 150 -2.12 -25.85 18.89
CA ILE A 150 -1.22 -25.01 19.67
C ILE A 150 -0.78 -25.80 20.91
N PHE A 151 0.51 -26.05 21.05
CA PHE A 151 1.08 -26.57 22.29
C PHE A 151 1.66 -25.41 23.09
N PRO A 152 1.12 -25.08 24.29
CA PRO A 152 1.75 -24.09 25.14
C PRO A 152 3.18 -24.55 25.47
N GLN A 153 4.16 -23.71 25.20
CA GLN A 153 5.53 -23.92 25.65
C GLN A 153 5.48 -23.94 27.18
N LYS A 154 5.80 -25.08 27.80
CA LYS A 154 6.07 -25.09 29.25
C LYS A 154 7.32 -24.26 29.46
N GLN A 155 7.16 -23.13 30.12
CA GLN A 155 8.25 -22.29 30.58
C GLN A 155 8.88 -22.91 31.84
#